data_AF-A0A927VEA5-F1
#
_entry.id   AF-A0A927VEA5-F1
#
_cell.length_a   1.000
_cell.length_b   1.000
_cell.length_c   1.000
_cell.angle_alpha   90.00
_cell.angle_beta   90.00
_cell.angle_gamma   90.00
#
_symmetry.space_group_name_H-M   'P 1'
#
loop_
_entity.id
_entity.type
_entity.pdbx_description
1 polymer ?
#
loop_
_entity_poly.entity_id
_entity_poly.type
_entity_poly.pdbx_seq_one_letter_code
_entity_poly.pdbx_strand_id
1 'polypeptide(L)'
;MKKTEFTVTKQNNLDVVRYELKAADVYDERVADKVSQAAGMVTFQYSDDEGVRSITSYVKDGISLESMLKKTLDKKAVLAIISGIAGAFEVGTLGVPVSYIVKDTNYIYVNEENYIVKCLLLPIKQDVMPMAELPKLFREILSKFRYDEKDKDNYVAKLITLVNSDDFSVGKLKDLADKELEQIGYYVSKDTGLTDMNAGNAPMNNNSVKVNKLGVMNNMMGQPPQGMMGGRPPMPGTPQAMMGQPPQGQPRPMGMPGQPPQGQPAPMGMPGQPPQGMPRPMGMPGQPPQGQPAPMGMPGQPPQGMPRPMGMPGQPPQ
;
A
#
# COMPACT_ATOMS: atom_id res chain seq x y z
N MET A 1 -1.88 -21.08 2.26
CA MET A 1 -0.52 -20.53 2.24
C MET A 1 0.44 -21.59 2.76
N LYS A 2 1.60 -21.82 2.12
CA LYS A 2 2.62 -22.75 2.66
C LYS A 2 3.04 -22.24 4.05
N LYS A 3 3.01 -23.11 5.07
CA LYS A 3 3.44 -22.75 6.41
C LYS A 3 4.96 -22.66 6.39
N THR A 4 5.49 -21.45 6.42
CA THR A 4 6.92 -21.21 6.53
C THR A 4 7.28 -21.37 8.00
N GLU A 5 8.01 -22.43 8.33
CA GLU A 5 8.46 -22.65 9.70
C GLU A 5 9.72 -21.84 9.95
N PHE A 6 9.68 -20.99 10.96
CA PHE A 6 10.81 -20.21 11.42
C PHE A 6 11.24 -20.71 12.80
N THR A 7 12.54 -20.70 13.03
CA THR A 7 13.11 -20.89 14.36
C THR A 7 13.19 -19.52 15.04
N VAL A 8 12.45 -19.35 16.13
CA VAL A 8 12.45 -18.11 16.92
C VAL A 8 13.23 -18.34 18.20
N THR A 9 14.30 -17.56 18.41
CA THR A 9 15.07 -17.56 19.65
C THR A 9 14.92 -16.21 20.33
N LYS A 10 14.47 -16.21 21.59
CA LYS A 10 14.31 -14.97 22.37
C LYS A 10 15.53 -14.74 23.24
N GLN A 11 16.17 -13.58 23.10
CA GLN A 11 17.30 -13.17 23.94
C GLN A 11 17.15 -11.69 24.30
N ASN A 12 17.01 -11.34 25.59
CA ASN A 12 17.04 -9.94 26.06
C ASN A 12 16.16 -8.95 25.26
N ASN A 13 14.86 -9.25 25.07
CA ASN A 13 13.91 -8.47 24.25
C ASN A 13 14.24 -8.37 22.75
N LEU A 14 15.15 -9.23 22.27
CA LEU A 14 15.44 -9.45 20.87
C LEU A 14 14.90 -10.82 20.46
N ASP A 15 13.93 -10.81 19.54
CA ASP A 15 13.48 -12.01 18.86
C ASP A 15 14.36 -12.21 17.62
N VAL A 16 15.18 -13.26 17.64
CA VAL A 16 16.00 -13.69 16.51
C VAL A 16 15.17 -14.71 15.73
N VAL A 17 14.72 -14.31 14.55
CA VAL A 17 13.87 -15.13 13.68
C VAL A 17 14.71 -15.64 12.53
N ARG A 18 14.95 -16.95 12.48
CA ARG A 18 15.77 -17.61 11.46
C ARG A 18 14.90 -18.48 10.56
N TYR A 19 15.11 -18.34 9.25
CA TYR A 19 14.61 -19.24 8.23
C TYR A 19 15.77 -19.97 7.57
N GLU A 20 15.71 -21.30 7.52
CA GLU A 20 16.67 -22.11 6.77
C GLU A 20 16.11 -22.36 5.36
N LEU A 21 16.91 -22.05 4.35
CA LEU A 21 16.49 -22.14 2.95
C LEU A 21 16.48 -23.60 2.51
N LYS A 22 15.39 -24.00 1.87
CA LYS A 22 15.27 -25.31 1.24
C LYS A 22 16.09 -25.36 -0.04
N ALA A 23 16.40 -26.56 -0.51
CA ALA A 23 17.16 -26.76 -1.75
C ALA A 23 16.52 -26.04 -2.97
N ALA A 24 15.19 -25.97 -3.02
CA ALA A 24 14.45 -25.31 -4.10
C ALA A 24 14.36 -23.77 -3.96
N ASP A 25 14.72 -23.22 -2.79
CA ASP A 25 14.61 -21.79 -2.55
C ASP A 25 15.75 -21.04 -3.24
N VAL A 26 15.38 -19.99 -3.99
CA VAL A 26 16.30 -19.10 -4.68
C VAL A 26 16.29 -17.74 -4.01
N TYR A 27 17.38 -17.40 -3.32
CA TYR A 27 17.56 -16.12 -2.66
C TYR A 27 17.63 -14.96 -3.67
N ASP A 28 17.05 -13.81 -3.31
CA ASP A 28 17.07 -12.57 -4.10
C ASP A 28 17.91 -11.49 -3.42
N GLU A 29 19.20 -11.45 -3.77
CA GLU A 29 20.20 -10.54 -3.20
C GLU A 29 19.84 -9.05 -3.36
N ARG A 30 19.07 -8.70 -4.39
CA ARG A 30 18.74 -7.29 -4.75
C ARG A 30 17.82 -6.61 -3.73
N VAL A 31 17.22 -7.39 -2.84
CA VAL A 31 16.24 -6.91 -1.87
C VAL A 31 16.92 -6.30 -0.64
N ALA A 32 18.11 -6.79 -0.28
CA ALA A 32 18.81 -6.39 0.94
C ALA A 32 19.11 -4.87 0.98
N ASP A 33 19.49 -4.28 -0.15
CA ASP A 33 19.78 -2.83 -0.22
C ASP A 33 18.53 -1.94 -0.15
N LYS A 34 17.37 -2.50 -0.50
CA LYS A 34 16.10 -1.78 -0.58
C LYS A 34 15.33 -1.79 0.73
N VAL A 35 15.46 -2.87 1.50
CA VAL A 35 14.67 -3.09 2.73
C VAL A 35 14.98 -2.05 3.81
N SER A 36 16.20 -1.52 3.86
CA SER A 36 16.62 -0.48 4.82
C SER A 36 15.85 0.84 4.65
N GLN A 37 15.31 1.09 3.46
CA GLN A 37 14.53 2.29 3.13
C GLN A 37 13.02 2.07 3.32
N ALA A 38 12.60 0.81 3.51
CA ALA A 38 11.20 0.44 3.61
C ALA A 38 10.67 0.66 5.02
N ALA A 39 9.56 1.37 5.13
CA ALA A 39 8.89 1.57 6.41
C ALA A 39 8.32 0.25 6.93
N GLY A 40 8.47 0.00 8.23
CA GLY A 40 7.92 -1.19 8.89
C GLY A 40 8.53 -2.51 8.43
N MET A 41 9.67 -2.50 7.73
CA MET A 41 10.40 -3.72 7.38
C MET A 41 11.53 -3.99 8.36
N VAL A 42 11.67 -5.25 8.75
CA VAL A 42 12.80 -5.72 9.54
C VAL A 42 13.96 -6.04 8.59
N THR A 43 15.15 -5.52 8.92
CA THR A 43 16.37 -5.88 8.20
C THR A 43 16.76 -7.32 8.50
N PHE A 44 17.37 -7.98 7.51
CA PHE A 44 17.75 -9.37 7.59
C PHE A 44 19.19 -9.56 7.14
N GLN A 45 19.77 -10.68 7.54
CA GLN A 45 21.11 -11.11 7.15
C GLN A 45 21.02 -12.49 6.50
N TYR A 46 21.66 -12.63 5.35
CA TYR A 46 21.86 -13.91 4.69
C TYR A 46 23.19 -14.51 5.14
N SER A 47 23.20 -15.81 5.40
CA SER A 47 24.40 -16.58 5.73
C SER A 47 24.39 -17.90 4.96
N ASP A 48 25.56 -18.34 4.53
CA ASP A 48 25.81 -19.66 3.94
C ASP A 48 27.00 -20.25 4.71
N ASP A 49 26.71 -21.12 5.67
CA ASP A 49 27.71 -21.74 6.55
C ASP A 49 27.67 -23.25 6.32
N GLU A 50 28.78 -23.82 5.83
CA GLU A 50 28.90 -25.24 5.48
C GLU A 50 27.77 -25.79 4.58
N GLY A 51 27.21 -24.95 3.69
CA GLY A 51 26.10 -25.30 2.80
C GLY A 51 24.70 -25.15 3.41
N VAL A 52 24.61 -24.75 4.68
CA VAL A 52 23.37 -24.36 5.34
C VAL A 52 23.11 -22.89 5.08
N ARG A 53 22.21 -22.63 4.14
CA ARG A 53 21.77 -21.28 3.77
C ARG A 53 20.66 -20.82 4.70
N SER A 54 20.79 -19.65 5.31
CA SER A 54 19.76 -19.10 6.21
C SER A 54 19.58 -17.60 6.07
N ILE A 55 18.37 -17.13 6.38
CA ILE A 55 18.01 -15.72 6.51
C ILE A 55 17.63 -15.48 7.96
N THR A 56 18.34 -14.58 8.63
CA THR A 56 18.10 -14.23 10.03
C THR A 56 17.65 -12.78 10.14
N SER A 57 16.52 -12.57 10.81
CA SER A 57 15.95 -11.25 11.11
C SER A 57 16.00 -10.98 12.61
N TYR A 58 16.22 -9.73 12.98
CA TYR A 58 16.38 -9.31 14.37
C TYR A 58 15.28 -8.32 14.75
N VAL A 59 14.33 -8.76 15.56
CA VAL A 59 13.20 -7.92 15.98
C VAL A 59 13.37 -7.49 17.42
N LYS A 60 13.59 -6.20 17.62
CA LYS A 60 13.71 -5.60 18.95
C LYS A 60 12.38 -4.98 19.41
N ASP A 61 12.06 -5.13 20.69
CA ASP A 61 11.00 -4.40 21.40
C ASP A 61 9.61 -4.53 20.71
N GLY A 62 9.13 -5.76 20.51
CA GLY A 62 7.81 -6.01 19.92
C GLY A 62 7.21 -7.36 20.31
N ILE A 63 5.89 -7.42 20.36
CA ILE A 63 5.13 -8.68 20.51
C ILE A 63 4.58 -9.11 19.16
N SER A 64 4.24 -10.39 19.00
CA SER A 64 3.57 -10.84 17.77
C SER A 64 2.19 -10.19 17.65
N LEU A 65 1.76 -9.93 16.42
CA LEU A 65 0.43 -9.44 16.10
C LEU A 65 -0.63 -10.40 16.65
N GLU A 66 -0.39 -11.71 16.57
CA GLU A 66 -1.26 -12.73 17.17
C GLU A 66 -1.46 -12.53 18.70
N SER A 67 -0.41 -12.08 19.41
CA SER A 67 -0.52 -11.76 20.84
C SER A 67 -1.23 -10.42 21.08
N MET A 68 -0.99 -9.43 20.20
CA MET A 68 -1.67 -8.13 20.24
C MET A 68 -3.19 -8.27 20.01
N LEU A 69 -3.60 -9.11 19.05
CA LEU A 69 -5.00 -9.37 18.71
C LEU A 69 -5.83 -9.98 19.86
N LYS A 70 -5.17 -10.55 20.89
CA LYS A 70 -5.83 -11.08 22.09
C LYS A 70 -6.21 -9.99 23.10
N LYS A 71 -5.63 -8.79 22.97
CA LYS A 71 -5.91 -7.64 23.83
C LYS A 71 -7.07 -6.83 23.28
N THR A 72 -7.80 -6.15 24.16
CA THR A 72 -8.78 -5.15 23.75
C THR A 72 -8.04 -3.91 23.24
N LEU A 73 -8.33 -3.48 22.01
CA LEU A 73 -7.67 -2.35 21.37
C LEU A 73 -8.64 -1.19 21.19
N ASP A 74 -8.15 0.02 21.44
CA ASP A 74 -8.88 1.25 21.19
C ASP A 74 -8.76 1.69 19.72
N LYS A 75 -9.53 2.73 19.33
CA LYS A 75 -9.52 3.29 17.98
C LYS A 75 -8.10 3.61 17.50
N LYS A 76 -7.26 4.20 18.36
CA LYS A 76 -5.90 4.62 18.01
C LYS A 76 -5.03 3.41 17.69
N ALA A 77 -5.03 2.39 18.54
CA ALA A 77 -4.26 1.18 18.35
C ALA A 77 -4.67 0.44 17.07
N VAL A 78 -5.96 0.25 16.84
CA VAL A 78 -6.47 -0.44 15.64
C VAL A 78 -6.01 0.28 14.36
N LEU A 79 -6.21 1.59 14.29
CA LEU A 79 -5.84 2.38 13.12
C LEU A 79 -4.32 2.42 12.91
N ALA A 80 -3.53 2.56 13.97
CA ALA A 80 -2.08 2.55 13.89
C ALA A 80 -1.54 1.22 13.36
N ILE A 81 -2.07 0.09 13.85
CA ILE A 81 -1.68 -1.23 13.39
C ILE A 81 -2.07 -1.44 11.93
N ILE A 82 -3.29 -1.08 11.53
CA ILE A 82 -3.74 -1.20 10.13
C ILE A 82 -2.89 -0.33 9.20
N SER A 83 -2.63 0.93 9.58
CA SER A 83 -1.77 1.83 8.80
C SER A 83 -0.34 1.29 8.70
N GLY A 84 0.23 0.79 9.80
CA GLY A 84 1.58 0.21 9.81
C GLY A 84 1.72 -1.03 8.94
N ILE A 85 0.74 -1.96 9.01
CA ILE A 85 0.71 -3.14 8.13
C ILE A 85 0.51 -2.69 6.69
N ALA A 86 -0.41 -1.76 6.41
CA ALA A 86 -0.62 -1.27 5.04
C ALA A 86 0.64 -0.60 4.46
N GLY A 87 1.33 0.22 5.25
CA GLY A 87 2.59 0.87 4.87
C GLY A 87 3.72 -0.11 4.60
N ALA A 88 3.82 -1.20 5.36
CA ALA A 88 4.76 -2.28 5.08
C ALA A 88 4.56 -2.87 3.67
N PHE A 89 3.32 -2.98 3.21
CA PHE A 89 3.01 -3.55 1.90
C PHE A 89 3.27 -2.57 0.73
N GLU A 90 3.56 -1.29 1.01
CA GLU A 90 4.01 -0.32 0.00
C GLU A 90 5.45 -0.56 -0.47
N VAL A 91 6.16 -1.53 0.12
CA VAL A 91 7.51 -1.96 -0.31
C VAL A 91 7.56 -2.33 -1.80
N GLY A 92 6.42 -2.68 -2.40
CA GLY A 92 6.27 -2.87 -3.84
C GLY A 92 6.74 -1.69 -4.69
N THR A 93 6.58 -0.46 -4.19
CA THR A 93 7.04 0.77 -4.85
C THR A 93 8.56 0.86 -4.97
N LEU A 94 9.30 0.15 -4.10
CA LEU A 94 10.75 0.02 -4.15
C LEU A 94 11.20 -1.10 -5.12
N GLY A 95 10.25 -1.75 -5.80
CA GLY A 95 10.51 -2.90 -6.67
C GLY A 95 10.89 -4.16 -5.89
N VAL A 96 10.34 -4.32 -4.68
CA VAL A 96 10.42 -5.56 -3.88
C VAL A 96 9.07 -6.27 -3.99
N PRO A 97 9.02 -7.54 -4.42
CA PRO A 97 7.78 -8.30 -4.48
C PRO A 97 7.10 -8.43 -3.12
N VAL A 98 5.82 -8.05 -3.04
CA VAL A 98 4.98 -8.18 -1.83
C VAL A 98 4.79 -9.66 -1.41
N SER A 99 5.00 -10.60 -2.33
CA SER A 99 5.04 -12.03 -2.02
C SER A 99 6.10 -12.35 -0.95
N TYR A 100 7.21 -11.61 -0.92
CA TYR A 100 8.32 -11.81 0.02
C TYR A 100 7.97 -11.44 1.46
N ILE A 101 6.93 -10.64 1.71
CA ILE A 101 6.50 -10.29 3.07
C ILE A 101 5.93 -11.54 3.76
N VAL A 102 6.32 -11.78 5.02
CA VAL A 102 5.74 -12.84 5.86
C VAL A 102 4.38 -12.37 6.39
N LYS A 103 3.34 -13.16 6.14
CA LYS A 103 1.93 -12.76 6.35
C LYS A 103 1.28 -13.42 7.56
N ASP A 104 1.96 -14.38 8.16
CA ASP A 104 1.51 -15.06 9.36
C ASP A 104 1.57 -14.11 10.56
N THR A 105 0.46 -13.98 11.28
CA THR A 105 0.29 -13.07 12.42
C THR A 105 1.24 -13.39 13.58
N ASN A 106 1.83 -14.59 13.63
CA ASN A 106 2.86 -14.95 14.61
C ASN A 106 4.22 -14.27 14.33
N TYR A 107 4.47 -13.86 13.08
CA TYR A 107 5.74 -13.29 12.63
C TYR A 107 5.61 -11.83 12.14
N ILE A 108 4.44 -11.23 12.30
CA ILE A 108 4.28 -9.78 12.24
C ILE A 108 4.41 -9.27 13.67
N TYR A 109 5.24 -8.26 13.89
CA TYR A 109 5.51 -7.73 15.21
C TYR A 109 4.94 -6.33 15.37
N VAL A 110 4.45 -6.03 16.57
CA VAL A 110 3.90 -4.72 16.94
C VAL A 110 4.49 -4.32 18.28
N ASN A 111 5.00 -3.09 18.37
CA ASN A 111 5.40 -2.52 19.64
C ASN A 111 4.17 -2.13 20.47
N GLU A 112 4.16 -2.44 21.76
CA GLU A 112 2.99 -2.25 22.62
C GLU A 112 2.77 -0.80 23.06
N GLU A 113 3.81 0.02 23.06
CA GLU A 113 3.77 1.39 23.56
C GLU A 113 3.40 2.37 22.45
N ASN A 114 3.99 2.20 21.27
CA ASN A 114 3.87 3.14 20.15
C ASN A 114 3.26 2.53 18.88
N TYR A 115 2.85 1.26 18.91
CA TYR A 115 2.19 0.57 17.80
C TYR A 115 2.99 0.54 16.48
N ILE A 116 4.32 0.70 16.53
CA ILE A 116 5.17 0.47 15.35
C ILE A 116 5.01 -0.99 14.91
N VAL A 117 4.61 -1.16 13.65
CA VAL A 117 4.50 -2.46 13.00
C VAL A 117 5.83 -2.80 12.32
N LYS A 118 6.31 -4.02 12.54
CA LYS A 118 7.52 -4.59 11.96
C LYS A 118 7.18 -5.91 11.28
N CYS A 119 7.28 -5.94 9.96
CA CYS A 119 7.06 -7.10 9.13
C CYS A 119 8.39 -7.75 8.74
N LEU A 120 8.44 -9.08 8.80
CA LEU A 120 9.58 -9.83 8.28
C LEU A 120 9.50 -9.95 6.77
N LEU A 121 10.68 -9.99 6.14
CA LEU A 121 10.82 -10.18 4.71
C LEU A 121 11.66 -11.43 4.44
N LEU A 122 11.14 -12.29 3.57
CA LEU A 122 11.83 -13.45 3.03
C LEU A 122 12.08 -13.26 1.53
N PRO A 123 13.25 -12.75 1.14
CA PRO A 123 13.63 -12.55 -0.27
C PRO A 123 13.92 -13.87 -0.99
N ILE A 124 12.89 -14.67 -1.19
CA ILE A 124 12.95 -15.93 -1.92
C ILE A 124 12.07 -15.79 -3.16
N LYS A 125 12.68 -15.97 -4.34
CA LYS A 125 11.96 -15.90 -5.62
C LYS A 125 10.84 -16.92 -5.62
N GLN A 126 9.63 -16.41 -5.78
CA GLN A 126 8.40 -17.19 -5.77
C GLN A 126 7.37 -16.52 -6.66
N ASP A 127 6.28 -17.22 -6.91
CA ASP A 127 5.18 -16.71 -7.72
C ASP A 127 4.65 -15.38 -7.18
N VAL A 128 4.23 -14.53 -8.11
CA VAL A 128 3.62 -13.24 -7.77
C VAL A 128 2.34 -13.51 -6.99
N MET A 129 2.19 -12.81 -5.86
CA MET A 129 0.98 -12.87 -5.08
C MET A 129 -0.22 -12.34 -5.88
N PRO A 130 -1.34 -13.08 -5.96
CA PRO A 130 -2.57 -12.56 -6.56
C PRO A 130 -3.08 -11.35 -5.78
N MET A 131 -3.57 -10.33 -6.50
CA MET A 131 -4.09 -9.10 -5.87
C MET A 131 -5.25 -9.37 -4.90
N ALA A 132 -6.05 -10.41 -5.17
CA ALA A 132 -7.18 -10.83 -4.32
C ALA A 132 -6.76 -11.40 -2.95
N GLU A 133 -5.48 -11.73 -2.73
CA GLU A 133 -5.01 -12.27 -1.44
C GLU A 133 -4.83 -11.16 -0.38
N LEU A 134 -4.51 -9.94 -0.79
CA LEU A 134 -4.35 -8.80 0.12
C LEU A 134 -5.65 -8.41 0.85
N PRO A 135 -6.79 -8.20 0.17
CA PRO A 135 -8.03 -7.89 0.88
C PRO A 135 -8.47 -9.03 1.79
N LYS A 136 -8.20 -10.30 1.43
CA LYS A 136 -8.47 -11.44 2.33
C LYS A 136 -7.65 -11.36 3.61
N LEU A 137 -6.35 -11.04 3.51
CA LEU A 137 -5.47 -10.86 4.66
C LEU A 137 -5.98 -9.76 5.59
N PHE A 138 -6.28 -8.57 5.06
CA PHE A 138 -6.77 -7.47 5.89
C PHE A 138 -8.14 -7.76 6.49
N ARG A 139 -9.03 -8.45 5.76
CA ARG A 139 -10.31 -8.92 6.29
C ARG A 139 -10.11 -9.88 7.47
N GLU A 140 -9.18 -10.82 7.34
CA GLU A 140 -8.83 -11.75 8.42
C GLU A 140 -8.30 -11.00 9.65
N ILE A 141 -7.36 -10.07 9.48
CA ILE A 141 -6.81 -9.26 10.57
C ILE A 141 -7.92 -8.44 11.26
N LEU A 142 -8.72 -7.71 10.49
CA LEU A 142 -9.84 -6.92 11.01
C LEU A 142 -10.86 -7.79 11.77
N SER A 143 -11.10 -9.02 11.31
CA SER A 143 -12.02 -9.93 12.00
C SER A 143 -11.49 -10.48 13.33
N LYS A 144 -10.17 -10.48 13.53
CA LYS A 144 -9.52 -11.02 14.74
C LYS A 144 -9.33 -9.98 15.84
N PHE A 145 -9.45 -8.69 15.54
CA PHE A 145 -9.34 -7.64 16.55
C PHE A 145 -10.43 -7.78 17.63
N ARG A 146 -10.03 -7.57 18.88
CA ARG A 146 -10.96 -7.33 19.99
C ARG A 146 -11.11 -5.83 20.19
N TYR A 147 -12.18 -5.29 19.66
CA TYR A 147 -12.49 -3.87 19.74
C TYR A 147 -12.98 -3.49 21.13
N ASP A 148 -12.66 -2.28 21.60
CA ASP A 148 -13.25 -1.72 22.81
C ASP A 148 -14.78 -1.55 22.64
N GLU A 149 -15.57 -2.17 23.51
CA GLU A 149 -17.04 -2.10 23.48
C GLU A 149 -17.59 -0.68 23.68
N LYS A 150 -16.78 0.19 24.31
CA LYS A 150 -17.10 1.61 24.51
C LYS A 150 -16.97 2.43 23.23
N ASP A 151 -16.23 1.93 22.25
CA ASP A 151 -16.05 2.58 20.96
C ASP A 151 -17.34 2.48 20.14
N LYS A 152 -17.91 3.64 19.78
CA LYS A 152 -19.14 3.76 18.97
C LYS A 152 -18.88 4.38 17.61
N ASP A 153 -17.63 4.58 17.25
CA ASP A 153 -17.25 5.17 15.98
C ASP A 153 -17.41 4.15 14.83
N ASN A 154 -17.56 4.65 13.60
CA ASN A 154 -17.80 3.85 12.40
C ASN A 154 -16.53 3.56 11.58
N TYR A 155 -15.33 3.93 12.04
CA TYR A 155 -14.07 3.64 11.34
C TYR A 155 -13.89 2.17 10.98
N VAL A 156 -14.24 1.22 11.86
CA VAL A 156 -14.16 -0.23 11.56
C VAL A 156 -15.02 -0.59 10.36
N ALA A 157 -16.24 -0.05 10.29
CA ALA A 157 -17.14 -0.27 9.16
C ALA A 157 -16.58 0.35 7.87
N LYS A 158 -15.95 1.54 7.94
CA LYS A 158 -15.27 2.16 6.79
C LYS A 158 -14.11 1.29 6.29
N LEU A 159 -13.28 0.78 7.20
CA LEU A 159 -12.15 -0.11 6.88
C LEU A 159 -12.65 -1.41 6.21
N ILE A 160 -13.65 -2.08 6.79
CA ILE A 160 -14.22 -3.31 6.21
C ILE A 160 -14.84 -3.04 4.85
N THR A 161 -15.57 -1.92 4.70
CA THR A 161 -16.18 -1.53 3.43
C THR A 161 -15.12 -1.34 2.34
N LEU A 162 -14.03 -0.64 2.65
CA LEU A 162 -12.92 -0.46 1.73
C LEU A 162 -12.22 -1.77 1.40
N VAL A 163 -11.96 -2.64 2.39
CA VAL A 163 -11.36 -3.96 2.17
C VAL A 163 -12.22 -4.87 1.28
N ASN A 164 -13.54 -4.68 1.30
CA ASN A 164 -14.49 -5.41 0.48
C ASN A 164 -14.79 -4.75 -0.87
N SER A 165 -14.22 -3.58 -1.15
CA SER A 165 -14.44 -2.88 -2.42
C SER A 165 -13.72 -3.56 -3.59
N ASP A 166 -14.31 -3.49 -4.77
CA ASP A 166 -13.71 -4.04 -6.00
C ASP A 166 -12.42 -3.31 -6.40
N ASP A 167 -12.28 -2.05 -5.99
CA ASP A 167 -11.14 -1.17 -6.27
C ASP A 167 -10.17 -1.04 -5.09
N PHE A 168 -10.15 -2.07 -4.21
CA PHE A 168 -9.26 -2.14 -3.06
C PHE A 168 -7.80 -1.91 -3.44
N SER A 169 -7.13 -1.06 -2.67
CA SER A 169 -5.67 -0.93 -2.70
C SER A 169 -5.13 -0.70 -1.30
N VAL A 170 -3.89 -1.14 -1.08
CA VAL A 170 -3.25 -1.01 0.24
C VAL A 170 -2.98 0.46 0.58
N GLY A 171 -2.64 1.28 -0.42
CA GLY A 171 -2.50 2.73 -0.25
C GLY A 171 -3.80 3.39 0.21
N LYS A 172 -4.94 3.09 -0.43
CA LYS A 172 -6.25 3.62 0.02
C LYS A 172 -6.58 3.22 1.46
N LEU A 173 -6.23 1.98 1.84
CA LEU A 173 -6.46 1.49 3.20
C LEU A 173 -5.61 2.25 4.22
N LYS A 174 -4.33 2.46 3.90
CA LYS A 174 -3.41 3.28 4.70
C LYS A 174 -3.92 4.70 4.83
N ASP A 175 -4.27 5.34 3.72
CA ASP A 175 -4.77 6.73 3.68
C ASP A 175 -6.05 6.90 4.51
N LEU A 176 -6.96 5.92 4.44
CA LEU A 176 -8.17 5.92 5.28
C LEU A 176 -7.83 5.81 6.76
N ALA A 177 -6.93 4.90 7.13
CA ALA A 177 -6.52 4.71 8.51
C ALA A 177 -5.80 5.96 9.08
N ASP A 178 -4.89 6.54 8.29
CA ASP A 178 -4.18 7.77 8.63
C ASP A 178 -5.17 8.92 8.80
N LYS A 179 -6.09 9.14 7.85
CA LYS A 179 -7.10 10.20 7.95
C LYS A 179 -8.01 10.06 9.18
N GLU A 180 -8.33 8.84 9.60
CA GLU A 180 -9.11 8.61 10.82
C GLU A 180 -8.29 8.89 12.09
N LEU A 181 -6.97 8.69 12.07
CA LEU A 181 -6.06 9.10 13.15
C LEU A 181 -5.89 10.62 13.21
N GLU A 182 -5.76 11.28 12.06
CA GLU A 182 -5.59 12.74 11.99
C GLU A 182 -6.80 13.46 12.58
N GLN A 183 -8.02 12.95 12.34
CA GLN A 183 -9.26 13.49 12.91
C GLN A 183 -9.28 13.50 14.45
N ILE A 184 -8.52 12.60 15.08
CA ILE A 184 -8.40 12.51 16.54
C ILE A 184 -7.05 13.06 17.05
N GLY A 185 -6.28 13.73 16.20
CA GLY A 185 -5.04 14.42 16.56
C GLY A 185 -3.79 13.54 16.60
N TYR A 186 -3.75 12.43 15.88
CA TYR A 186 -2.61 11.50 15.85
C TYR A 186 -2.13 11.22 14.42
N TYR A 187 -0.88 10.81 14.28
CA TYR A 187 -0.32 10.31 13.02
C TYR A 187 0.64 9.14 13.27
N VAL A 188 0.92 8.34 12.23
CA VAL A 188 1.91 7.26 12.30
C VAL A 188 3.23 7.73 11.68
N SER A 189 4.25 7.87 12.52
CA SER A 189 5.62 8.12 12.12
C SER A 189 6.34 6.80 11.84
N LYS A 190 7.26 6.80 10.86
CA LYS A 190 8.08 5.62 10.54
C LYS A 190 9.00 5.22 11.70
N ASP A 191 9.52 6.19 12.44
CA ASP A 191 10.55 5.98 13.46
C ASP A 191 9.96 5.90 14.87
N THR A 192 8.93 6.69 15.14
CA THR A 192 8.36 6.84 16.49
C THR A 192 6.98 6.16 16.64
N GLY A 193 6.39 5.67 15.55
CA GLY A 193 5.07 5.06 15.58
C GLY A 193 3.95 6.08 15.78
N LEU A 194 2.90 5.66 16.48
CA LEU A 194 1.77 6.51 16.82
C LEU A 194 2.24 7.72 17.63
N THR A 195 2.06 8.91 17.07
CA THR A 195 2.54 10.17 17.63
C THR A 195 1.38 11.17 17.74
N ASP A 196 1.30 11.85 18.88
CA ASP A 196 0.31 12.90 19.12
C ASP A 196 0.73 14.20 18.42
N MET A 197 -0.16 14.77 17.60
CA MET A 197 0.09 16.00 16.86
C MET A 197 0.29 17.21 17.78
N ASN A 198 -0.24 17.18 19.01
CA ASN A 198 -0.17 18.26 19.97
C ASN A 198 0.95 18.09 21.01
N ALA A 199 1.71 16.98 20.98
CA ALA A 199 2.87 16.78 21.87
C ALA A 199 4.07 17.71 21.56
N GLY A 200 3.94 18.59 20.57
CA GLY A 200 4.96 19.55 20.15
C GLY A 200 5.07 20.79 21.03
N ASN A 201 5.66 20.65 22.23
CA ASN A 201 6.59 21.65 22.76
C ASN A 201 7.70 20.96 23.60
N ALA A 202 8.57 20.21 22.93
CA ALA A 202 9.91 19.80 23.40
C ALA A 202 10.81 19.51 22.18
N PRO A 203 12.14 19.71 22.29
CA PRO A 203 12.90 20.46 21.29
C PRO A 203 13.18 19.68 20.00
N MET A 204 12.85 20.32 18.87
CA MET A 204 13.41 19.97 17.57
C MET A 204 14.95 20.07 17.63
N ASN A 205 15.64 18.94 17.56
CA ASN A 205 17.00 18.93 17.02
C ASN A 205 16.88 19.12 15.51
N ASN A 206 16.68 20.37 15.10
CA ASN A 206 16.45 20.76 13.71
C ASN A 206 17.78 20.77 12.95
N ASN A 207 18.21 19.60 12.50
CA ASN A 207 19.07 19.56 11.32
C ASN A 207 18.26 19.01 10.16
N SER A 208 17.95 19.91 9.23
CA SER A 208 17.42 19.70 7.88
C SER A 208 15.91 19.52 7.69
N VAL A 209 15.11 20.57 7.94
CA VAL A 209 14.01 20.92 7.01
C VAL A 209 13.81 22.44 6.92
N LYS A 210 14.33 23.09 5.88
CA LYS A 210 13.87 24.42 5.47
C LYS A 210 12.63 24.25 4.59
N VAL A 211 11.44 24.26 5.20
CA VAL A 211 10.18 24.41 4.45
C VAL A 211 9.94 25.90 4.24
N ASN A 212 10.26 26.42 3.05
CA ASN A 212 9.74 27.71 2.64
C ASN A 212 8.26 27.55 2.24
N LYS A 213 7.35 27.79 3.18
CA LYS A 213 5.93 28.03 2.90
C LYS A 213 5.41 29.06 3.88
N LEU A 214 5.48 30.35 3.51
CA LEU A 214 4.52 31.40 3.86
C LEU A 214 4.93 32.68 3.12
N GLY A 215 3.96 33.26 2.41
CA GLY A 215 4.15 34.32 1.43
C GLY A 215 4.70 35.61 2.04
N VAL A 216 5.78 36.11 1.44
CA VAL A 216 6.28 37.47 1.68
C VAL A 216 5.67 38.39 0.64
N MET A 217 4.39 38.71 0.81
CA MET A 217 3.75 39.84 0.11
C MET A 217 3.67 40.98 1.11
N ASN A 218 4.79 41.64 1.37
CA ASN A 218 4.79 42.91 2.10
C ASN A 218 6.06 43.72 1.79
N ASN A 219 6.06 44.41 0.65
CA ASN A 219 7.07 45.42 0.36
C ASN A 219 6.41 46.61 -0.35
N MET A 220 5.56 47.34 0.37
CA MET A 220 5.00 48.63 -0.04
C MET A 220 4.62 49.48 1.18
N MET A 221 5.64 50.10 1.78
CA MET A 221 5.57 51.28 2.66
C MET A 221 7.04 51.69 2.85
N GLY A 222 7.55 52.87 2.47
CA GLY A 222 7.01 54.22 2.54
C GLY A 222 8.03 55.05 3.33
N GLN A 223 8.66 56.02 2.65
CA GLN A 223 9.35 57.21 3.19
C GLN A 223 10.84 57.14 3.64
N PRO A 224 11.55 58.31 3.61
CA PRO A 224 12.77 58.49 2.80
C PRO A 224 14.03 58.84 3.63
N PRO A 225 15.19 59.08 2.99
CA PRO A 225 16.22 59.93 3.58
C PRO A 225 16.40 61.25 2.81
N GLN A 226 16.23 62.36 3.54
CA GLN A 226 16.95 63.63 3.31
C GLN A 226 18.45 63.29 3.18
N GLY A 227 19.20 63.81 2.21
CA GLY A 227 19.38 65.21 1.88
C GLY A 227 20.78 65.61 2.30
N MET A 228 21.78 65.48 1.42
CA MET A 228 23.09 66.08 1.60
C MET A 228 23.68 66.61 0.28
N MET A 229 24.05 67.87 0.37
CA MET A 229 24.62 68.83 -0.56
C MET A 229 25.73 68.35 -1.52
N GLY A 230 25.72 68.95 -2.71
CA GLY A 230 26.82 69.83 -3.12
C GLY A 230 27.66 69.37 -4.32
N GLY A 231 27.70 70.21 -5.37
CA GLY A 231 28.78 70.21 -6.36
C GLY A 231 28.34 70.39 -7.81
N ARG A 232 28.78 71.50 -8.42
CA ARG A 232 28.48 72.00 -9.78
C ARG A 232 29.29 71.29 -10.91
N PRO A 233 29.00 71.55 -12.21
CA PRO A 233 29.31 70.72 -13.39
C PRO A 233 30.58 71.15 -14.17
N PRO A 234 30.93 70.54 -15.34
CA PRO A 234 30.48 71.10 -16.64
C PRO A 234 30.25 70.11 -17.82
N MET A 235 29.57 70.65 -18.85
CA MET A 235 29.38 70.23 -20.28
C MET A 235 30.71 70.22 -21.11
N PRO A 236 30.75 70.10 -22.47
CA PRO A 236 29.91 69.43 -23.50
C PRO A 236 30.73 68.65 -24.57
N GLY A 237 30.06 67.96 -25.52
CA GLY A 237 30.71 67.47 -26.75
C GLY A 237 29.79 66.71 -27.73
N THR A 238 29.34 67.39 -28.79
CA THR A 238 28.66 66.89 -30.01
C THR A 238 29.69 66.73 -31.17
N PRO A 239 29.31 66.30 -32.40
CA PRO A 239 28.35 65.27 -32.87
C PRO A 239 28.96 64.36 -33.97
N GLN A 240 28.34 63.21 -34.27
CA GLN A 240 28.31 62.69 -35.66
C GLN A 240 27.17 61.71 -35.92
N ALA A 241 26.57 61.86 -37.09
CA ALA A 241 25.30 61.33 -37.51
C ALA A 241 25.43 60.00 -38.27
N MET A 242 24.41 59.13 -38.21
CA MET A 242 23.79 58.53 -39.41
C MET A 242 22.51 57.74 -39.09
N MET A 243 21.40 58.23 -39.67
CA MET A 243 20.38 57.50 -40.46
C MET A 243 19.54 56.36 -39.84
N GLY A 244 18.22 56.58 -39.78
CA GLY A 244 17.20 55.53 -39.95
C GLY A 244 15.97 55.61 -39.03
N GLN A 245 14.87 56.19 -39.53
CA GLN A 245 13.49 56.19 -38.96
C GLN A 245 12.84 54.78 -38.98
N PRO A 246 11.55 54.56 -38.56
CA PRO A 246 10.67 55.19 -37.54
C PRO A 246 10.05 54.14 -36.54
N PRO A 247 9.17 54.54 -35.59
CA PRO A 247 8.86 53.76 -34.37
C PRO A 247 7.53 52.98 -34.42
N GLN A 248 7.48 51.82 -33.76
CA GLN A 248 6.26 51.11 -33.32
C GLN A 248 6.61 50.39 -32.02
N GLY A 249 5.91 50.57 -30.89
CA GLY A 249 4.53 50.17 -30.68
C GLY A 249 4.55 49.08 -29.60
N GLN A 250 3.84 49.31 -28.49
CA GLN A 250 3.91 48.58 -27.22
C GLN A 250 3.82 47.04 -27.32
N PRO A 251 4.48 46.28 -26.42
CA PRO A 251 4.49 44.83 -26.45
C PRO A 251 3.17 44.24 -25.96
N ARG A 252 2.56 43.38 -26.80
CA ARG A 252 1.50 42.44 -26.38
C ARG A 252 2.12 41.14 -25.85
N PRO A 253 1.53 40.49 -24.84
CA PRO A 253 2.07 39.26 -24.25
C PRO A 253 1.96 38.08 -25.22
N MET A 254 3.07 37.36 -25.39
CA MET A 254 3.18 36.12 -26.15
C MET A 254 2.58 34.97 -25.33
N GLY A 255 1.49 34.40 -25.82
CA GLY A 255 0.80 33.25 -25.23
C GLY A 255 1.55 31.94 -25.43
N MET A 256 1.39 31.04 -24.45
CA MET A 256 1.96 29.69 -24.38
C MET A 256 1.58 28.76 -25.54
N PRO A 257 2.40 27.73 -25.81
CA PRO A 257 2.15 26.73 -26.85
C PRO A 257 1.08 25.69 -26.46
N GLY A 258 0.19 25.39 -27.41
CA GLY A 258 -0.35 24.05 -27.71
C GLY A 258 -1.25 23.36 -26.68
N GLN A 259 -2.55 23.66 -26.70
CA GLN A 259 -3.61 22.70 -26.35
C GLN A 259 -4.37 22.28 -27.63
N PRO A 260 -4.79 21.00 -27.76
CA PRO A 260 -5.56 20.56 -28.92
C PRO A 260 -6.99 21.17 -28.90
N PRO A 261 -7.56 21.53 -30.07
CA PRO A 261 -8.83 22.24 -30.13
C PRO A 261 -10.04 21.35 -29.82
N GLN A 262 -10.84 21.74 -28.83
CA GLN A 262 -12.22 21.28 -28.64
C GLN A 262 -13.10 21.90 -29.73
N GLY A 263 -13.66 21.04 -30.59
CA GLY A 263 -14.69 21.42 -31.56
C GLY A 263 -16.02 21.75 -30.89
N GLN A 264 -16.68 22.77 -31.42
CA GLN A 264 -17.98 23.30 -31.00
C GLN A 264 -19.13 22.28 -31.08
N PRO A 265 -20.21 22.45 -30.27
CA PRO A 265 -21.34 21.53 -30.22
C PRO A 265 -22.29 21.70 -31.40
N ALA A 266 -22.74 20.58 -31.98
CA ALA A 266 -23.78 20.55 -33.01
C ALA A 266 -25.20 20.57 -32.39
N PRO A 267 -26.22 21.07 -33.11
CA PRO A 267 -27.53 21.39 -32.54
C PRO A 267 -28.38 20.17 -32.20
N MET A 268 -29.15 20.31 -31.13
CA MET A 268 -30.12 19.34 -30.59
C MET A 268 -31.22 19.01 -31.61
N GLY A 269 -31.21 17.78 -32.13
CA GLY A 269 -32.28 17.16 -32.90
C GLY A 269 -33.05 16.16 -32.03
N MET A 270 -34.39 16.15 -32.16
CA MET A 270 -35.35 15.32 -31.42
C MET A 270 -34.96 13.83 -31.29
N PRO A 271 -35.34 13.15 -30.19
CA PRO A 271 -35.11 11.73 -30.03
C PRO A 271 -36.01 10.93 -30.98
N GLY A 272 -35.44 10.49 -32.11
CA GLY A 272 -36.04 9.50 -32.99
C GLY A 272 -36.06 8.12 -32.31
N GLN A 273 -37.24 7.52 -32.26
CA GLN A 273 -37.46 6.15 -31.79
C GLN A 273 -36.59 5.13 -32.55
N PRO A 274 -36.08 4.08 -31.89
CA PRO A 274 -35.45 2.96 -32.60
C PRO A 274 -36.51 2.15 -33.37
N PRO A 275 -36.14 1.50 -34.50
CA PRO A 275 -37.08 0.77 -35.33
C PRO A 275 -37.71 -0.42 -34.57
N GLN A 276 -39.04 -0.43 -34.48
CA GLN A 276 -39.81 -1.63 -34.12
C GLN A 276 -39.80 -2.62 -35.29
N GLY A 277 -39.24 -3.81 -35.07
CA GLY A 277 -39.23 -4.91 -36.02
C GLY A 277 -39.38 -6.28 -35.33
N MET A 278 -40.59 -6.83 -35.42
CA MET A 278 -41.09 -8.17 -35.07
C MET A 278 -41.35 -8.52 -33.58
N PRO A 279 -42.60 -8.90 -33.22
CA PRO A 279 -42.94 -9.36 -31.88
C PRO A 279 -42.46 -10.79 -31.64
N ARG A 280 -41.84 -11.01 -30.47
CA ARG A 280 -41.64 -12.36 -29.90
C ARG A 280 -43.01 -12.99 -29.64
N PRO A 281 -43.23 -14.29 -29.92
CA PRO A 281 -44.44 -14.96 -29.48
C PRO A 281 -44.52 -14.93 -27.96
N MET A 282 -45.55 -14.26 -27.44
CA MET A 282 -45.90 -14.22 -26.03
C MET A 282 -46.47 -15.59 -25.66
N GLY A 283 -45.68 -16.42 -24.96
CA GLY A 283 -46.15 -17.70 -24.44
C GLY A 283 -47.11 -17.47 -23.27
N MET A 284 -48.36 -17.92 -23.43
CA MET A 284 -49.38 -17.98 -22.38
C MET A 284 -48.92 -18.79 -21.15
N PRO A 285 -49.44 -18.48 -19.95
CA PRO A 285 -49.20 -19.28 -18.75
C PRO A 285 -50.09 -20.52 -18.78
N GLY A 286 -49.52 -21.71 -18.89
CA GLY A 286 -50.33 -22.93 -18.96
C GLY A 286 -49.53 -24.23 -18.79
N GLN A 287 -49.74 -24.84 -17.62
CA GLN A 287 -49.61 -26.27 -17.27
C GLN A 287 -48.20 -26.93 -17.23
N PRO A 288 -47.93 -27.78 -16.21
CA PRO A 288 -46.72 -28.58 -16.16
C PRO A 288 -46.84 -29.79 -17.10
N PRO A 289 -45.82 -30.11 -17.92
CA PRO A 289 -45.88 -31.30 -18.76
C PRO A 289 -45.65 -32.58 -17.93
N GLN A 290 -46.70 -33.39 -17.80
CA GLN A 290 -46.57 -34.81 -17.46
C GLN A 290 -46.02 -35.60 -18.66
N GLY A 291 -44.87 -36.24 -18.44
CA GLY A 291 -44.57 -37.63 -18.80
C GLY A 291 -44.57 -38.08 -20.27
N GLN A 292 -43.39 -38.45 -20.78
CA GLN A 292 -43.18 -39.70 -21.52
C GLN A 292 -41.79 -40.30 -21.16
N PRO A 293 -41.63 -41.64 -21.20
CA PRO A 293 -40.72 -42.36 -20.31
C PRO A 293 -39.31 -42.54 -20.87
N ALA A 294 -38.32 -42.48 -19.98
CA ALA A 294 -36.95 -42.89 -20.28
C ALA A 294 -36.87 -44.43 -20.46
N PRO A 295 -36.06 -44.93 -21.40
CA PRO A 295 -35.85 -46.36 -21.55
C PRO A 295 -35.16 -46.95 -20.31
N MET A 296 -35.80 -47.97 -19.75
CA MET A 296 -35.40 -48.73 -18.57
C MET A 296 -34.15 -49.55 -18.87
N GLY A 297 -32.99 -49.08 -18.39
CA GLY A 297 -31.76 -49.87 -18.33
C GLY A 297 -31.72 -50.68 -17.04
N MET A 298 -31.51 -52.00 -17.15
CA MET A 298 -31.49 -52.98 -16.06
C MET A 298 -30.52 -52.63 -14.90
N PRO A 299 -30.82 -53.07 -13.66
CA PRO A 299 -29.92 -52.98 -12.52
C PRO A 299 -28.89 -54.12 -12.56
N GLY A 300 -27.59 -53.80 -12.65
CA GLY A 300 -26.54 -54.80 -12.75
C GLY A 300 -25.22 -54.40 -12.08
N GLN A 301 -25.09 -54.81 -10.82
CA GLN A 301 -23.87 -55.16 -10.06
C GLN A 301 -22.72 -54.13 -9.84
N PRO A 302 -22.12 -54.11 -8.62
CA PRO A 302 -20.97 -53.27 -8.31
C PRO A 302 -19.67 -53.80 -8.96
N PRO A 303 -18.68 -52.93 -9.28
CA PRO A 303 -17.43 -53.36 -9.90
C PRO A 303 -16.64 -54.29 -8.96
N GLN A 304 -16.47 -55.54 -9.38
CA GLN A 304 -15.52 -56.48 -8.79
C GLN A 304 -14.09 -55.98 -8.99
N GLY A 305 -13.30 -56.07 -7.93
CA GLY A 305 -11.93 -55.59 -7.84
C GLY A 305 -10.99 -56.23 -8.87
N MET A 306 -10.03 -55.43 -9.34
CA MET A 306 -8.87 -55.90 -10.08
C MET A 306 -8.08 -56.92 -9.23
N PRO A 307 -7.68 -58.08 -9.79
CA PRO A 307 -6.75 -58.98 -9.14
C PRO A 307 -5.36 -58.34 -9.05
N ARG A 308 -4.83 -58.26 -7.83
CA ARG A 308 -3.40 -57.99 -7.60
C ARG A 308 -2.58 -59.16 -8.17
N PRO A 309 -1.52 -58.92 -8.95
CA PRO A 309 -0.54 -59.95 -9.26
C PRO A 309 0.16 -60.39 -7.97
N MET A 310 -0.06 -61.65 -7.58
CA MET A 310 0.66 -62.32 -6.49
C MET A 310 1.89 -63.01 -7.10
N GLY A 311 3.09 -62.69 -6.64
CA GLY A 311 4.30 -63.42 -7.03
C GLY A 311 5.63 -62.76 -6.68
N MET A 312 6.07 -62.86 -5.41
CA MET A 312 7.26 -63.67 -5.04
C MET A 312 7.49 -63.59 -3.51
N PRO A 313 7.63 -64.75 -2.82
CA PRO A 313 7.99 -64.80 -1.41
C PRO A 313 9.48 -64.56 -1.17
N GLY A 314 9.78 -63.89 -0.05
CA GLY A 314 11.11 -63.45 0.34
C GLY A 314 12.11 -64.59 0.63
N GLN A 315 13.38 -64.28 0.37
CA GLN A 315 14.51 -64.99 0.94
C GLN A 315 14.82 -64.43 2.35
N PRO A 316 15.15 -65.26 3.34
CA PRO A 316 15.65 -64.83 4.63
C PRO A 316 17.17 -64.51 4.59
N PRO A 317 17.69 -63.74 5.56
CA PRO A 317 19.06 -63.25 5.57
C PRO A 317 20.10 -64.34 5.89
N GLN A 318 21.27 -64.24 5.25
CA GLN A 318 22.56 -64.77 5.72
C GLN A 318 23.53 -63.62 5.94
#